data_AF-A0A5J4FCC0-F1
#
_entry.id   AF-A0A5J4FCC0-F1
#
_cell.length_a   1.000
_cell.length_b   1.000
_cell.length_c   1.000
_cell.angle_alpha   90.00
_cell.angle_beta   90.00
_cell.angle_gamma   90.00
#
_symmetry.space_group_name_H-M   'P 1'
#
loop_
_entity.id
_entity.type
_entity.pdbx_description
1 polymer ?
#
loop_
_entity_poly.entity_id
_entity_poly.type
_entity_poly.pdbx_seq_one_letter_code
_entity_poly.pdbx_strand_id
1 'polypeptide(L)' 'MRESVIYQAILEEGELSAKLNSIPRLSVLGLSVEQIAQALDLEIGQ' A
#
# COMPACT_ATOMS: atom_id res chain seq x y z
N MET A 1 -6.00 2.15 -26.75
CA MET A 1 -6.26 2.98 -25.53
C MET A 1 -6.84 2.19 -24.36
N ARG A 2 -7.79 1.23 -24.53
CA ARG A 2 -8.32 0.40 -23.42
C ARG A 2 -7.27 -0.45 -22.70
N GLU A 3 -6.31 -1.00 -23.44
CA GLU A 3 -5.22 -1.82 -22.88
C GLU A 3 -4.34 -1.05 -21.90
N SER A 4 -4.16 0.26 -22.11
CA SER A 4 -3.37 1.12 -21.22
C SER A 4 -4.02 1.33 -19.85
N VAL A 5 -5.36 1.38 -19.80
CA VAL A 5 -6.10 1.61 -18.54
C VAL A 5 -6.10 0.37 -17.67
N ILE A 6 -6.24 -0.81 -18.29
CA ILE A 6 -6.19 -2.10 -17.59
C ILE A 6 -4.79 -2.33 -17.00
N TYR A 7 -3.74 -2.04 -17.76
CA TYR A 7 -2.37 -2.18 -17.28
C TYR A 7 -2.09 -1.27 -16.08
N GLN A 8 -2.53 -0.01 -16.14
CA GLN A 8 -2.38 0.94 -15.04
C GLN A 8 -3.14 0.49 -13.79
N ALA A 9 -4.36 -0.03 -13.93
CA ALA A 9 -5.14 -0.56 -12.81
C ALA A 9 -4.46 -1.76 -12.14
N ILE A 10 -3.87 -2.67 -12.93
CA ILE A 10 -3.13 -3.83 -12.39
C ILE A 10 -1.89 -3.37 -11.60
N LEU A 11 -1.18 -2.34 -12.09
CA LEU A 11 -0.04 -1.78 -11.38
C LEU A 11 -0.46 -1.15 -10.05
N GLU A 12 -1.53 -0.37 -10.04
CA GLU A 12 -2.07 0.26 -8.82
C GLU A 12 -2.53 -0.77 -7.80
N GLU A 13 -3.24 -1.82 -8.24
CA GLU A 13 -3.66 -2.93 -7.38
C GLU A 13 -2.45 -3.71 -6.82
N GLY A 14 -1.44 -3.95 -7.65
CA GLY A 14 -0.20 -4.60 -7.25
C GLY A 14 0.58 -3.79 -6.21
N GLU A 15 0.70 -2.47 -6.40
CA GLU A 15 1.35 -1.57 -5.46
C GLU A 15 0.62 -1.54 -4.12
N LEU A 16 -0.72 -1.41 -4.13
CA LEU A 16 -1.52 -1.43 -2.91
C LEU A 16 -1.39 -2.77 -2.18
N SER A 17 -1.46 -3.88 -2.89
CA SER A 17 -1.29 -5.22 -2.32
C SER A 17 0.10 -5.40 -1.69
N ALA A 18 1.15 -4.92 -2.34
CA ALA A 18 2.51 -4.97 -1.80
C ALA A 18 2.65 -4.13 -0.51
N LYS A 19 2.09 -2.91 -0.49
CA LYS A 19 2.06 -2.04 0.70
C LYS A 19 1.36 -2.74 1.86
N LEU A 20 0.15 -3.26 1.66
CA LEU A 20 -0.63 -3.95 2.70
C LEU A 20 0.09 -5.19 3.25
N ASN A 21 0.70 -6.00 2.38
CA ASN A 21 1.45 -7.19 2.79
C ASN A 21 2.72 -6.88 3.60
N SER A 22 3.24 -5.64 3.53
CA SER A 22 4.40 -5.21 4.31
C SER A 22 4.04 -4.83 5.76
N ILE A 23 2.78 -4.43 6.02
CA ILE A 23 2.31 -3.91 7.31
C ILE A 23 2.62 -4.86 8.48
N PRO A 24 2.36 -6.19 8.41
CA PRO A 24 2.65 -7.08 9.54
C PRO A 24 4.13 -7.08 9.94
N ARG A 25 5.05 -7.01 8.98
CA ARG A 25 6.50 -6.98 9.26
C ARG A 25 6.90 -5.66 9.92
N LEU A 26 6.37 -4.54 9.42
CA LEU A 26 6.64 -3.23 9.99
C LEU A 26 6.07 -3.09 11.41
N SER A 27 4.89 -3.67 11.66
CA SER A 27 4.29 -3.72 12.98
C SER A 27 5.14 -4.54 13.97
N VAL A 28 5.69 -5.69 13.54
CA VAL A 28 6.64 -6.49 14.36
C VAL A 28 7.92 -5.73 14.69
N LEU A 29 8.36 -4.80 13.82
CA LEU A 29 9.50 -3.92 14.08
C LEU A 29 9.17 -2.77 15.04
N GLY A 30 7.94 -2.69 15.55
CA GLY A 30 7.52 -1.72 16.55
C GLY A 30 7.12 -0.36 16.00
N LEU A 31 6.88 -0.24 14.68
CA LEU A 31 6.35 0.98 14.08
C LEU A 31 4.87 1.15 14.43
N SER A 32 4.46 2.40 14.71
CA SER A 32 3.05 2.74 14.93
C SER A 32 2.27 2.69 13.62
N VAL A 33 0.94 2.59 13.71
CA VAL A 33 0.06 2.58 12.53
C VAL A 33 0.25 3.86 11.71
N GLU A 34 0.42 5.01 12.37
CA GLU A 34 0.66 6.31 11.74
C GLU A 34 1.99 6.36 10.99
N GLN A 35 3.06 5.80 11.60
CA GLN A 35 4.37 5.73 10.96
C GLN A 35 4.35 4.80 9.75
N ILE A 36 3.64 3.66 9.85
CA ILE A 36 3.47 2.71 8.75
C ILE A 36 2.67 3.35 7.61
N ALA A 37 1.56 4.03 7.94
CA ALA A 37 0.74 4.73 6.96
C ALA A 37 1.54 5.81 6.23
N GLN A 38 2.29 6.64 6.97
CA GLN A 38 3.16 7.64 6.37
C GLN A 38 4.26 7.03 5.49
N ALA A 39 4.90 5.94 5.94
CA ALA A 39 5.96 5.29 5.18
C ALA A 39 5.47 4.59 3.90
N LEU A 40 4.21 4.15 3.89
CA LEU A 40 3.58 3.46 2.76
C LEU A 40 2.70 4.37 1.90
N ASP A 41 2.60 5.65 2.24
CA ASP A 41 1.70 6.63 1.59
C ASP A 41 0.25 6.11 1.58
N LEU A 42 -0.23 5.68 2.75
CA LEU A 42 -1.59 5.21 2.98
C LEU A 42 -2.34 6.22 3.84
N GLU A 43 -3.60 6.45 3.50
CA GLU A 43 -4.51 7.20 4.36
C GLU A 43 -5.11 6.27 5.43
N ILE A 44 -5.15 6.75 6.67
CA ILE A 44 -5.84 6.07 7.77
C ILE A 44 -7.29 6.57 7.76
N GLY A 45 -8.25 5.65 7.64
CA GLY A 45 -9.66 5.97 7.81
C GLY A 45 -9.97 6.48 9.22
N GLN A 46 -10.96 7.35 9.35
CA GLN A 46 -11.41 7.87 10.65
C GLN A 46 -12.13 6.81 11.49
#